data_AF-A0A8H4N0K2-F1
#
_entry.id   AF-A0A8H4N0K2-F1
#
_cell.length_a   1.000
_cell.length_b   1.000
_cell.length_c   1.000
_cell.angle_alpha   90.00
_cell.angle_beta   90.00
_cell.angle_gamma   90.00
#
_symmetry.space_group_name_H-M   'P 1'
#
loop_
_entity.id
_entity.type
_entity.pdbx_description
1 polymer ?
#
loop_
_entity_poly.entity_id
_entity_poly.type
_entity_poly.pdbx_seq_one_letter_code
_entity_poly.pdbx_strand_id
1 'polypeptide(L)'
;MSLAPKEGPGGQGINAESGLEVDAFSGLEVNWAAQRDGSLPQMVEKSNEIEAVQQTKRVCGLSRKVFWIVLVVAVLVIVGAAVGGGVGVSVKSDHSSNDITNDVANSTAAMNAVLPNTKLATFNFTKNQADQSCVFFQSSEASLYQSLCNSSTKLWMTAPAVLNGSEVQMKQNTPLAASVRSESSGFSFFLFFLDTANRLRAYTISDLSGTWIADADNGIDK
;
A
#
# COMPACT_ATOMS: atom_id res chain seq x y z
N MET A 1 -68.64 -27.82 -8.87
CA MET A 1 -68.63 -29.30 -8.88
C MET A 1 -67.81 -29.78 -10.06
N SER A 2 -66.57 -30.21 -9.85
CA SER A 2 -65.91 -31.27 -10.63
C SER A 2 -64.57 -31.60 -9.95
N LEU A 3 -64.15 -32.85 -10.08
CA LEU A 3 -63.36 -33.62 -9.13
C LEU A 3 -61.84 -33.46 -9.28
N ALA A 4 -61.13 -33.60 -8.17
CA ALA A 4 -59.70 -33.94 -8.14
C ALA A 4 -59.48 -35.45 -8.43
N PRO A 5 -58.26 -35.84 -8.84
CA PRO A 5 -57.50 -36.86 -8.08
C PRO A 5 -55.99 -36.47 -7.98
N LYS A 6 -55.22 -36.69 -6.90
CA LYS A 6 -54.92 -37.84 -6.02
C LYS A 6 -53.51 -38.40 -6.34
N GLU A 7 -52.60 -38.24 -5.37
CA GLU A 7 -51.41 -39.03 -4.93
C GLU A 7 -50.63 -39.90 -5.95
N GLY A 8 -49.30 -40.04 -5.89
CA GLY A 8 -48.38 -39.99 -4.75
C GLY A 8 -46.90 -40.24 -5.15
N PRO A 9 -46.03 -40.64 -4.20
CA PRO A 9 -44.57 -40.47 -4.24
C PRO A 9 -43.81 -41.74 -4.68
N GLY A 10 -42.59 -41.58 -5.22
CA GLY A 10 -41.71 -42.72 -5.45
C GLY A 10 -40.32 -42.35 -5.97
N GLY A 11 -39.30 -42.95 -5.37
CA GLY A 11 -38.01 -43.16 -6.04
C GLY A 11 -36.76 -42.76 -5.26
N GLN A 12 -36.40 -43.58 -4.26
CA GLN A 12 -35.02 -43.67 -3.78
C GLN A 12 -34.08 -44.10 -4.92
N GLY A 13 -32.88 -43.53 -4.94
CA GLY A 13 -31.75 -44.01 -5.74
C GLY A 13 -30.46 -43.84 -4.94
N ILE A 14 -30.20 -44.80 -4.05
CA ILE A 14 -28.88 -45.10 -3.51
C ILE A 14 -28.07 -45.79 -4.60
N ASN A 15 -26.83 -45.36 -4.82
CA ASN A 15 -25.75 -46.20 -5.36
C ASN A 15 -24.42 -45.68 -4.80
N ALA A 16 -23.86 -46.49 -3.91
CA ALA A 16 -22.41 -46.59 -3.69
C ALA A 16 -21.79 -47.16 -5.00
N GLU A 17 -20.52 -47.04 -5.36
CA GLU A 17 -19.30 -47.31 -4.60
C GLU A 17 -18.08 -47.04 -5.53
N SER A 18 -16.88 -47.05 -4.95
CA SER A 18 -15.53 -46.95 -5.54
C SER A 18 -15.07 -45.54 -5.93
N GLY A 19 -13.97 -44.98 -5.42
CA GLY A 19 -12.84 -45.58 -4.75
C GLY A 19 -11.57 -45.05 -5.41
N LEU A 20 -10.98 -44.00 -4.85
CA LEU A 20 -9.54 -43.73 -4.96
C LEU A 20 -9.12 -42.75 -3.87
N GLU A 21 -8.60 -43.34 -2.79
CA GLU A 21 -7.66 -42.69 -1.88
C GLU A 21 -6.49 -42.12 -2.68
N VAL A 22 -6.14 -40.88 -2.38
CA VAL A 22 -4.75 -40.47 -2.26
C VAL A 22 -4.70 -39.42 -1.15
N ASP A 23 -4.28 -39.90 0.02
CA ASP A 23 -3.83 -39.11 1.14
C ASP A 23 -2.72 -38.15 0.71
N ALA A 24 -2.91 -36.85 0.96
CA ALA A 24 -1.80 -35.90 0.99
C ALA A 24 -2.18 -34.59 1.72
N PHE A 25 -2.70 -34.65 2.94
CA PHE A 25 -2.67 -33.49 3.86
C PHE A 25 -2.51 -33.93 5.31
N SER A 26 -1.51 -34.78 5.56
CA SER A 26 -0.92 -34.98 6.88
C SER A 26 0.44 -34.27 6.90
N GLY A 27 0.51 -33.15 7.60
CA GLY A 27 1.79 -32.55 7.97
C GLY A 27 1.84 -31.05 7.79
N LEU A 28 1.20 -30.32 8.71
CA LEU A 28 1.65 -29.00 9.20
C LEU A 28 0.83 -28.65 10.44
N GLU A 29 0.92 -29.51 11.47
CA GLU A 29 0.60 -29.06 12.82
C GLU A 29 1.75 -28.14 13.27
N VAL A 30 1.50 -26.83 13.26
CA VAL A 30 2.42 -25.85 13.84
C VAL A 30 2.25 -25.91 15.36
N ASN A 31 3.07 -26.72 16.00
CA ASN A 31 3.16 -26.82 17.44
C ASN A 31 3.91 -25.60 18.00
N TRP A 32 3.17 -24.60 18.48
CA TRP A 32 3.70 -23.35 19.05
C TRP A 32 4.27 -23.50 20.47
N ALA A 33 4.44 -24.72 21.00
CA ALA A 33 4.77 -24.95 22.40
C ALA A 33 6.27 -25.13 22.72
N ALA A 34 7.19 -24.94 21.78
CA ALA A 34 8.63 -25.18 22.03
C ALA A 34 9.51 -23.99 21.63
N GLN A 35 9.38 -22.86 22.32
CA GLN A 35 10.43 -21.83 22.31
C GLN A 35 10.56 -21.15 23.67
N ARG A 36 10.92 -21.95 24.67
CA ARG A 36 11.55 -21.50 25.92
C ARG A 36 12.69 -22.44 26.30
N ASP A 37 13.78 -22.37 25.56
CA ASP A 37 15.09 -22.74 26.09
C ASP A 37 16.14 -21.89 25.36
N GLY A 38 16.84 -21.07 26.13
CA GLY A 38 17.89 -20.18 25.67
C GLY A 38 19.22 -20.94 25.55
N SER A 39 19.35 -21.77 24.53
CA SER A 39 20.60 -22.45 24.21
C SER A 39 21.03 -22.12 22.77
N LEU A 40 22.09 -21.30 22.68
CA LEU A 40 22.75 -20.91 21.44
C LEU A 40 23.34 -22.15 20.73
N PRO A 41 23.11 -22.37 19.43
CA PRO A 41 23.83 -23.41 18.71
C PRO A 41 25.29 -22.99 18.49
N GLN A 42 26.21 -23.75 19.09
CA GLN A 42 27.63 -23.72 18.73
C GLN A 42 27.77 -24.12 17.25
N MET A 43 28.35 -23.22 16.44
CA MET A 43 28.76 -23.55 15.08
C MET A 43 30.13 -24.22 15.11
N VAL A 44 30.11 -25.50 14.75
CA VAL A 44 31.26 -26.34 14.44
C VAL A 44 31.98 -25.78 13.22
N GLU A 45 33.24 -25.42 13.43
CA GLU A 45 34.23 -25.15 12.40
C GLU A 45 34.50 -26.43 11.59
N LYS A 46 34.18 -26.39 10.29
CA LYS A 46 34.63 -27.41 9.34
C LYS A 46 35.32 -26.71 8.18
N SER A 47 36.62 -26.54 8.34
CA SER A 47 37.56 -26.28 7.27
C SER A 47 37.53 -27.43 6.28
N ASN A 48 37.33 -27.11 5.00
CA ASN A 48 37.93 -27.83 3.89
C ASN A 48 37.99 -26.91 2.67
N GLU A 49 39.23 -26.59 2.34
CA GLU A 49 39.76 -25.95 1.17
C GLU A 49 39.52 -26.83 -0.07
N ILE A 50 38.86 -26.28 -1.09
CA ILE A 50 39.07 -26.65 -2.50
C ILE A 50 39.08 -25.35 -3.31
N GLU A 51 40.24 -25.02 -3.85
CA GLU A 51 40.48 -23.94 -4.81
C GLU A 51 39.84 -24.21 -6.19
N ALA A 52 39.60 -23.09 -6.90
CA ALA A 52 39.39 -22.94 -8.36
C ALA A 52 38.06 -23.49 -8.93
N VAL A 53 37.22 -22.73 -9.63
CA VAL A 53 37.48 -21.78 -10.73
C VAL A 53 36.39 -20.70 -10.75
N GLN A 54 36.75 -19.42 -10.63
CA GLN A 54 35.81 -18.32 -10.89
C GLN A 54 35.56 -18.18 -12.40
N GLN A 55 34.47 -18.78 -12.88
CA GLN A 55 33.93 -18.42 -14.19
C GLN A 55 33.26 -17.05 -14.12
N THR A 56 34.02 -16.01 -14.45
CA THR A 56 33.46 -14.69 -14.71
C THR A 56 32.58 -14.76 -15.97
N LYS A 57 31.26 -14.81 -15.77
CA LYS A 57 30.27 -14.71 -16.85
C LYS A 57 30.37 -13.32 -17.49
N ARG A 58 31.10 -13.25 -18.61
CA ARG A 58 31.20 -12.10 -19.50
C ARG A 58 29.89 -12.01 -20.30
N VAL A 59 29.13 -10.94 -20.12
CA VAL A 59 27.96 -10.62 -20.95
C VAL A 59 28.45 -9.59 -21.98
N CYS A 60 28.46 -9.96 -23.26
CA CYS A 60 28.95 -9.14 -24.38
C CYS A 60 30.42 -8.66 -24.29
N GLY A 61 31.36 -9.57 -24.02
CA GLY A 61 32.79 -9.33 -24.23
C GLY A 61 33.47 -8.27 -23.35
N LEU A 62 32.73 -7.57 -22.47
CA LEU A 62 33.26 -6.59 -21.53
C LEU A 62 32.92 -6.96 -20.08
N SER A 63 33.78 -6.56 -19.14
CA SER A 63 33.53 -6.78 -17.71
C SER A 63 32.33 -5.93 -17.25
N ARG A 64 31.50 -6.44 -16.34
CA ARG A 64 30.31 -5.74 -15.81
C ARG A 64 30.63 -4.32 -15.31
N LYS A 65 31.85 -4.09 -14.83
CA LYS A 65 32.33 -2.78 -14.38
C LYS A 65 32.44 -1.77 -15.52
N VAL A 66 32.90 -2.20 -16.70
CA VAL A 66 33.03 -1.31 -17.88
C VAL A 66 31.66 -0.97 -18.45
N PHE A 67 30.71 -1.91 -18.45
CA PHE A 67 29.34 -1.64 -18.88
C PHE A 67 28.69 -0.49 -18.09
N TRP A 68 28.82 -0.52 -16.76
CA TRP A 68 28.29 0.55 -15.91
C TRP A 68 28.98 1.91 -16.14
N ILE A 69 30.29 1.92 -16.39
CA ILE A 69 31.02 3.16 -16.72
C ILE A 69 30.50 3.76 -18.04
N VAL A 70 30.34 2.94 -19.08
CA VAL A 70 29.83 3.39 -20.39
C VAL A 70 28.39 3.91 -20.26
N LEU A 71 27.56 3.24 -19.46
CA LEU A 71 26.17 3.66 -19.21
C LEU A 71 26.11 5.05 -18.55
N VAL A 72 26.92 5.29 -17.51
CA VAL A 72 26.98 6.59 -16.82
C VAL A 72 27.41 7.70 -17.77
N VAL A 73 28.43 7.45 -18.60
CA VAL A 73 28.90 8.42 -19.60
C VAL A 73 27.80 8.72 -20.64
N ALA A 74 27.10 7.70 -21.13
CA ALA A 74 26.02 7.89 -22.08
C ALA A 74 24.85 8.72 -21.50
N VAL A 75 24.47 8.47 -20.24
CA VAL A 75 23.44 9.26 -19.55
C VAL A 75 23.88 10.71 -19.38
N LEU A 76 25.13 10.96 -18.99
CA LEU A 76 25.65 12.32 -18.84
C LEU A 76 25.67 13.10 -20.16
N VAL A 77 25.93 12.45 -21.29
CA VAL A 77 25.87 13.10 -22.62
C VAL A 77 24.43 13.48 -22.96
N ILE A 78 23.46 12.60 -22.69
CA ILE A 78 22.04 12.87 -22.97
C ILE A 78 21.52 14.02 -22.11
N VAL A 79 21.84 14.01 -20.82
CA VAL A 79 21.45 15.08 -19.89
C VAL A 79 22.18 16.38 -20.25
N GLY A 80 23.49 16.34 -20.48
CA GLY A 80 24.29 17.51 -20.85
C GLY A 80 23.83 18.18 -22.14
N ALA A 81 23.37 17.41 -23.13
CA ALA A 81 22.75 17.95 -24.35
C ALA A 81 21.35 18.53 -24.10
N ALA A 82 20.60 18.01 -23.13
CA ALA A 82 19.25 18.48 -22.79
C ALA A 82 19.24 19.74 -21.91
N VAL A 83 20.27 19.98 -21.10
CA VAL A 83 20.35 21.16 -20.19
C VAL A 83 21.24 22.29 -20.74
N GLY A 84 21.66 22.21 -22.01
CA GLY A 84 22.46 23.25 -22.68
C GLY A 84 21.64 24.48 -23.07
N GLY A 85 21.22 25.30 -22.09
CA GLY A 85 20.57 26.58 -22.38
C GLY A 85 19.99 27.26 -21.15
N GLY A 86 20.82 27.72 -20.20
CA GLY A 86 20.29 28.45 -19.04
C GLY A 86 21.28 28.82 -17.95
N VAL A 87 22.51 29.23 -18.28
CA VAL A 87 23.32 30.01 -17.33
C VAL A 87 23.41 31.45 -17.84
N GLY A 88 22.30 32.18 -17.69
CA GLY A 88 22.22 33.61 -17.93
C GLY A 88 22.70 34.40 -16.72
N VAL A 89 23.89 34.97 -16.85
CA VAL A 89 24.47 36.13 -16.17
C VAL A 89 23.57 36.83 -15.13
N SER A 90 24.03 36.92 -13.88
CA SER A 90 23.62 38.03 -13.01
C SER A 90 24.85 38.76 -12.49
N VAL A 91 24.88 40.02 -12.88
CA VAL A 91 25.94 41.00 -12.75
C VAL A 91 26.03 41.46 -11.30
N LYS A 92 27.25 41.76 -10.89
CA LYS A 92 27.59 42.44 -9.64
C LYS A 92 26.95 43.84 -9.61
N SER A 93 26.27 44.21 -8.53
CA SER A 93 26.15 45.62 -8.13
C SER A 93 25.85 45.73 -6.63
N ASP A 94 26.82 46.30 -5.91
CA ASP A 94 26.65 46.92 -4.60
C ASP A 94 25.70 48.13 -4.73
N HIS A 95 24.65 48.22 -3.91
CA HIS A 95 24.28 49.38 -3.08
C HIS A 95 22.82 49.34 -2.58
N SER A 96 22.68 49.64 -1.29
CA SER A 96 21.62 50.46 -0.67
C SER A 96 20.16 49.97 -0.67
N SER A 97 19.72 49.59 0.53
CA SER A 97 18.52 50.06 1.26
C SER A 97 17.18 50.21 0.53
N ASN A 98 16.19 49.51 1.11
CA ASN A 98 14.74 49.79 1.10
C ASN A 98 14.02 49.72 -0.27
N ASP A 99 13.20 48.69 -0.48
CA ASP A 99 11.74 48.85 -0.48
C ASP A 99 10.99 47.54 -0.79
N ILE A 100 9.90 47.36 -0.05
CA ILE A 100 8.60 46.73 -0.41
C ILE A 100 8.67 45.51 -1.36
N THR A 101 8.63 44.32 -0.76
CA THR A 101 8.27 43.09 -1.45
C THR A 101 6.76 43.09 -1.70
N ASN A 102 6.34 43.62 -2.84
CA ASN A 102 5.08 43.19 -3.47
C ASN A 102 5.37 41.85 -4.15
N ASP A 103 5.24 40.76 -3.39
CA ASP A 103 5.20 39.42 -3.97
C ASP A 103 3.92 39.30 -4.80
N VAL A 104 4.09 39.37 -6.12
CA VAL A 104 3.13 38.85 -7.07
C VAL A 104 3.12 37.34 -6.87
N ALA A 105 2.28 36.88 -5.93
CA ALA A 105 1.93 35.50 -5.76
C ALA A 105 1.29 34.99 -7.05
N ASN A 106 2.10 34.36 -7.89
CA ASN A 106 1.64 33.62 -9.05
C ASN A 106 0.76 32.48 -8.54
N SER A 107 -0.54 32.72 -8.56
CA SER A 107 -1.59 31.80 -8.15
C SER A 107 -1.63 30.61 -9.10
N THR A 108 -0.88 29.58 -8.77
CA THR A 108 -1.09 28.21 -9.23
C THR A 108 -1.35 27.33 -8.01
N ALA A 109 -2.63 27.23 -7.67
CA ALA A 109 -3.29 26.19 -6.89
C ALA A 109 -2.53 25.56 -5.70
N ALA A 110 -2.85 26.02 -4.49
CA ALA A 110 -2.55 25.39 -3.21
C ALA A 110 -3.36 24.09 -2.94
N MET A 111 -3.78 23.37 -3.98
CA MET A 111 -4.54 22.12 -3.83
C MET A 111 -3.51 20.98 -3.68
N ASN A 112 -3.50 20.31 -2.53
CA ASN A 112 -2.64 19.15 -2.14
C ASN A 112 -1.48 19.44 -1.18
N ALA A 113 -1.43 20.60 -0.53
CA ALA A 113 -0.53 20.74 0.61
C ALA A 113 -0.96 19.80 1.74
N VAL A 114 -0.05 18.96 2.23
CA VAL A 114 -0.28 18.12 3.42
C VAL A 114 -0.50 19.05 4.62
N LEU A 115 -1.56 18.81 5.40
CA LEU A 115 -1.83 19.61 6.60
C LEU A 115 -0.67 19.47 7.58
N PRO A 116 -0.02 20.57 8.00
CA PRO A 116 0.98 20.50 9.05
C PRO A 116 0.40 19.87 10.31
N ASN A 117 1.12 18.94 10.93
CA ASN A 117 0.70 18.19 12.12
C ASN A 117 -0.51 17.26 11.94
N THR A 118 -0.90 16.94 10.70
CA THR A 118 -1.91 15.91 10.42
C THR A 118 -1.64 14.65 11.23
N LYS A 119 -2.71 14.07 11.76
CA LYS A 119 -2.64 12.71 12.30
C LYS A 119 -2.56 11.74 11.12
N LEU A 120 -1.86 10.64 11.34
CA LEU A 120 -1.66 9.60 10.35
C LEU A 120 -2.37 8.34 10.81
N ALA A 121 -3.02 7.66 9.88
CA ALA A 121 -3.48 6.30 10.07
C ALA A 121 -2.86 5.41 9.01
N THR A 122 -2.57 4.16 9.35
CA THR A 122 -1.95 3.23 8.43
C THR A 122 -2.41 1.81 8.68
N PHE A 123 -2.39 1.01 7.64
CA PHE A 123 -2.44 -0.44 7.74
C PHE A 123 -1.53 -1.04 6.65
N ASN A 124 -1.12 -2.28 6.87
CA ASN A 124 -0.38 -3.08 5.91
C ASN A 124 -1.14 -4.37 5.65
N PHE A 125 -1.09 -4.86 4.42
CA PHE A 125 -1.67 -6.15 4.03
C PHE A 125 -0.91 -6.74 2.86
N THR A 126 -0.88 -8.07 2.75
CA THR A 126 -0.19 -8.75 1.65
C THR A 126 -1.23 -9.25 0.65
N LYS A 127 -1.12 -8.80 -0.61
CA LYS A 127 -1.97 -9.25 -1.72
C LYS A 127 -1.08 -9.68 -2.89
N ASN A 128 -1.36 -10.84 -3.48
CA ASN A 128 -0.60 -11.37 -4.61
C ASN A 128 0.91 -11.45 -4.35
N GLN A 129 1.32 -11.93 -3.16
CA GLN A 129 2.73 -12.02 -2.73
C GLN A 129 3.47 -10.67 -2.65
N ALA A 130 2.74 -9.55 -2.73
CA ALA A 130 3.28 -8.21 -2.58
C ALA A 130 2.67 -7.53 -1.36
N ASP A 131 3.52 -7.07 -0.46
CA ASP A 131 3.10 -6.23 0.66
C ASP A 131 2.61 -4.88 0.15
N GLN A 132 1.45 -4.49 0.64
CA GLN A 132 0.84 -3.19 0.40
C GLN A 132 0.85 -2.40 1.71
N SER A 133 1.21 -1.12 1.63
CA SER A 133 1.11 -0.18 2.74
C SER A 133 0.17 0.95 2.36
N CYS A 134 -0.80 1.25 3.23
CA CYS A 134 -1.68 2.39 3.05
C CYS A 134 -1.45 3.41 4.17
N VAL A 135 -1.42 4.69 3.81
CA VAL A 135 -1.27 5.81 4.75
C VAL A 135 -2.37 6.83 4.45
N PHE A 136 -3.11 7.22 5.50
CA PHE A 136 -4.09 8.30 5.43
C PHE A 136 -3.56 9.56 6.10
N PHE A 137 -3.89 10.69 5.51
CA PHE A 137 -3.54 12.00 6.03
C PHE A 137 -4.56 13.04 5.55
N GLN A 138 -4.56 14.21 6.19
CA GLN A 138 -5.40 15.33 5.78
C GLN A 138 -4.60 16.33 4.94
N SER A 139 -5.26 16.93 3.95
CA SER A 139 -4.75 18.13 3.28
C SER A 139 -5.04 19.38 4.10
N SER A 140 -4.38 20.50 3.75
CA SER A 140 -4.63 21.83 4.31
C SER A 140 -6.10 22.26 4.27
N GLU A 141 -6.86 21.73 3.31
CA GLU A 141 -8.29 21.97 3.12
C GLU A 141 -9.18 20.99 3.91
N ALA A 142 -8.60 20.26 4.88
CA ALA A 142 -9.28 19.23 5.67
C ALA A 142 -9.90 18.09 4.82
N SER A 143 -9.45 17.92 3.58
CA SER A 143 -9.83 16.77 2.75
C SER A 143 -8.97 15.57 3.11
N LEU A 144 -9.57 14.37 3.07
CA LEU A 144 -8.87 13.13 3.37
C LEU A 144 -8.17 12.59 2.12
N TYR A 145 -6.90 12.21 2.28
CA TYR A 145 -6.11 11.57 1.25
C TYR A 145 -5.63 10.21 1.72
N GLN A 146 -5.45 9.31 0.76
CA GLN A 146 -4.83 8.00 0.94
C GLN A 146 -3.61 7.88 0.02
N SER A 147 -2.52 7.31 0.54
CA SER A 147 -1.32 6.97 -0.22
C SER A 147 -1.06 5.47 -0.10
N LEU A 148 -0.87 4.83 -1.24
CA LEU A 148 -0.72 3.37 -1.37
C LEU A 148 0.67 3.06 -1.92
N CYS A 149 1.42 2.23 -1.20
CA CYS A 149 2.69 1.69 -1.66
C CYS A 149 2.54 0.22 -1.98
N ASN A 150 3.08 -0.19 -3.13
CA ASN A 150 3.25 -1.59 -3.48
C ASN A 150 4.73 -1.98 -3.35
N SER A 151 5.03 -3.00 -2.54
CA SER A 151 6.41 -3.37 -2.25
C SER A 151 7.18 -3.95 -3.44
N SER A 152 6.50 -4.44 -4.49
CA SER A 152 7.14 -4.93 -5.72
C SER A 152 7.58 -3.78 -6.63
N THR A 153 6.77 -2.72 -6.75
CA THR A 153 7.08 -1.56 -7.61
C THR A 153 7.82 -0.46 -6.87
N LYS A 154 7.75 -0.44 -5.54
CA LYS A 154 8.27 0.64 -4.67
C LYS A 154 7.71 2.03 -5.00
N LEU A 155 6.57 2.07 -5.69
CA LEU A 155 5.89 3.32 -6.06
C LEU A 155 4.78 3.61 -5.05
N TRP A 156 4.71 4.88 -4.63
CA TRP A 156 3.59 5.43 -3.89
C TRP A 156 2.62 6.10 -4.86
N MET A 157 1.33 5.80 -4.70
CA MET A 157 0.25 6.47 -5.41
C MET A 157 -0.66 7.15 -4.41
N THR A 158 -0.92 8.43 -4.60
CA THR A 158 -1.74 9.25 -3.70
C THR A 158 -3.01 9.68 -4.41
N ALA A 159 -4.15 9.52 -3.75
CA ALA A 159 -5.45 9.94 -4.25
C ALA A 159 -6.34 10.45 -3.10
N PRO A 160 -7.35 11.28 -3.39
CA PRO A 160 -8.39 11.60 -2.41
C PRO A 160 -9.11 10.33 -1.96
N ALA A 161 -9.39 10.21 -0.67
CA ALA A 161 -10.26 9.17 -0.15
C ALA A 161 -11.72 9.63 -0.32
N VAL A 162 -12.42 9.07 -1.32
CA VAL A 162 -13.80 9.45 -1.63
C VAL A 162 -14.73 8.82 -0.61
N LEU A 163 -15.33 9.64 0.25
CA LEU A 163 -16.29 9.22 1.26
C LEU A 163 -17.72 9.36 0.71
N ASN A 164 -18.51 8.30 0.78
CA ASN A 164 -19.94 8.34 0.46
C ASN A 164 -20.74 8.94 1.63
N GLY A 165 -21.77 9.72 1.32
CA GLY A 165 -22.61 10.41 2.31
C GLY A 165 -22.47 11.92 2.20
N SER A 166 -23.57 12.59 1.87
CA SER A 166 -23.62 13.97 1.38
C SER A 166 -23.30 15.07 2.41
N GLU A 167 -22.85 14.72 3.62
CA GLU A 167 -22.76 15.69 4.74
C GLU A 167 -21.59 15.45 5.71
N VAL A 168 -20.72 14.48 5.45
CA VAL A 168 -19.65 14.18 6.42
C VAL A 168 -18.47 15.12 6.21
N GLN A 169 -18.55 16.26 6.89
CA GLN A 169 -17.44 17.20 7.04
C GLN A 169 -16.46 16.65 8.07
N MET A 170 -15.26 16.28 7.63
CA MET A 170 -14.19 15.84 8.51
C MET A 170 -13.65 17.04 9.31
N LYS A 171 -13.46 16.88 10.62
CA LYS A 171 -12.83 17.92 11.43
C LYS A 171 -11.36 18.07 11.03
N GLN A 172 -10.91 19.31 10.83
CA GLN A 172 -9.50 19.59 10.57
C GLN A 172 -8.62 19.14 11.76
N ASN A 173 -7.49 18.52 11.46
CA ASN A 173 -6.59 17.88 12.42
C ASN A 173 -7.27 16.83 13.33
N THR A 174 -8.28 16.11 12.81
CA THR A 174 -8.91 15.00 13.54
C THR A 174 -7.91 13.87 13.79
N PRO A 175 -8.00 13.14 14.92
CA PRO A 175 -7.40 11.81 15.00
C PRO A 175 -7.91 10.94 13.86
N LEU A 176 -7.00 10.19 13.26
CA LEU A 176 -7.27 9.17 12.26
C LEU A 176 -6.87 7.82 12.84
N ALA A 177 -7.69 6.80 12.62
CA ALA A 177 -7.31 5.41 12.84
C ALA A 177 -7.78 4.57 11.66
N ALA A 178 -7.02 3.53 11.33
CA ALA A 178 -7.37 2.63 10.25
C ALA A 178 -7.04 1.20 10.65
N SER A 179 -7.81 0.25 10.13
CA SER A 179 -7.56 -1.17 10.36
C SER A 179 -7.92 -1.96 9.10
N VAL A 180 -7.36 -3.17 9.02
CA VAL A 180 -7.64 -4.11 7.95
C VAL A 180 -8.03 -5.45 8.58
N ARG A 181 -9.04 -6.09 7.99
CA ARG A 181 -9.49 -7.43 8.34
C ARG A 181 -9.36 -8.31 7.10
N SER A 182 -8.71 -9.45 7.25
CA SER A 182 -8.69 -10.49 6.21
C SER A 182 -9.98 -11.30 6.28
N GLU A 183 -10.58 -11.57 5.13
CA GLU A 183 -11.83 -12.31 4.97
C GLU A 183 -11.67 -13.39 3.89
N SER A 184 -12.59 -14.36 3.86
CA SER A 184 -12.55 -15.45 2.86
C SER A 184 -12.56 -14.94 1.41
N SER A 185 -13.21 -13.80 1.16
CA SER A 185 -13.33 -13.15 -0.15
C SER A 185 -12.29 -12.05 -0.42
N GLY A 186 -11.37 -11.75 0.52
CA GLY A 186 -10.38 -10.70 0.36
C GLY A 186 -10.11 -9.93 1.65
N PHE A 187 -10.24 -8.61 1.60
CA PHE A 187 -9.97 -7.73 2.73
C PHE A 187 -11.10 -6.72 2.91
N SER A 188 -11.41 -6.43 4.16
CA SER A 188 -12.24 -5.29 4.57
C SER A 188 -11.37 -4.28 5.28
N PHE A 189 -11.40 -3.04 4.81
CA PHE A 189 -10.63 -1.95 5.38
C PHE A 189 -11.59 -1.03 6.14
N PHE A 190 -11.14 -0.53 7.28
CA PHE A 190 -11.91 0.36 8.13
C PHE A 190 -11.11 1.62 8.38
N LEU A 191 -11.80 2.76 8.34
CA LEU A 191 -11.24 4.06 8.63
C LEU A 191 -12.13 4.75 9.66
N PHE A 192 -11.51 5.34 10.68
CA PHE A 192 -12.18 6.01 11.77
C PHE A 192 -11.64 7.44 11.94
N PHE A 193 -12.55 8.39 12.17
CA PHE A 193 -12.20 9.80 12.41
C PHE A 193 -13.34 10.53 13.13
N LEU A 194 -13.11 11.77 13.55
CA LEU A 194 -14.14 12.65 14.12
C LEU A 194 -14.67 13.62 13.07
N ASP A 195 -15.99 13.76 13.00
CA ASP A 195 -16.63 14.83 12.22
C ASP A 195 -16.52 16.19 12.94
N THR A 196 -17.00 17.25 12.28
CA THR A 196 -17.04 18.61 12.86
C THR A 196 -17.87 18.73 14.14
N ALA A 197 -18.79 17.80 14.39
CA ALA A 197 -19.57 17.69 15.63
C ALA A 197 -18.89 16.83 16.71
N ASN A 198 -17.64 16.39 16.48
CA ASN A 198 -16.88 15.48 17.34
C ASN A 198 -17.52 14.10 17.51
N ARG A 199 -18.35 13.66 16.56
CA ARG A 199 -18.88 12.30 16.54
C ARG A 199 -17.88 11.37 15.84
N LEU A 200 -17.70 10.18 16.40
CA LEU A 200 -16.91 9.14 15.76
C LEU A 200 -17.63 8.65 14.50
N ARG A 201 -16.92 8.70 13.37
CA ARG A 201 -17.37 8.18 12.08
C ARG A 201 -16.51 6.97 11.74
N ALA A 202 -17.16 5.90 11.27
CA ALA A 202 -16.47 4.76 10.69
C ALA A 202 -16.91 4.57 9.24
N TYR A 203 -15.94 4.22 8.41
CA TYR A 203 -16.11 3.97 7.00
C TYR A 203 -15.45 2.64 6.64
N THR A 204 -16.10 1.88 5.76
CA THR A 204 -15.60 0.60 5.27
C THR A 204 -15.49 0.58 3.76
N ILE A 205 -14.56 -0.23 3.26
CA ILE A 205 -14.35 -0.47 1.84
C ILE A 205 -13.73 -1.87 1.65
N SER A 206 -14.07 -2.55 0.56
CA SER A 206 -13.51 -3.88 0.22
C SER A 206 -12.41 -3.81 -0.84
N ASP A 207 -12.33 -2.70 -1.58
CA ASP A 207 -11.28 -2.43 -2.56
C ASP A 207 -10.83 -0.97 -2.47
N LEU A 208 -9.53 -0.74 -2.25
CA LEU A 208 -8.95 0.59 -2.03
C LEU A 208 -9.02 1.51 -3.27
N SER A 209 -9.45 1.00 -4.42
CA SER A 209 -9.77 1.79 -5.61
C SER A 209 -11.19 2.40 -5.61
N GLY A 210 -12.06 1.94 -4.71
CA GLY A 210 -13.47 2.29 -4.69
C GLY A 210 -13.82 3.51 -3.81
N THR A 211 -15.10 3.61 -3.48
CA THR A 211 -15.64 4.63 -2.58
C THR A 211 -15.82 4.05 -1.19
N TRP A 212 -15.41 4.80 -0.17
CA TRP A 212 -15.61 4.45 1.23
C TRP A 212 -17.09 4.61 1.59
N ILE A 213 -17.69 3.58 2.18
CA ILE A 213 -19.10 3.55 2.56
C ILE A 213 -19.19 3.73 4.06
N ALA A 214 -20.11 4.58 4.53
CA ALA A 214 -20.35 4.74 5.96
C ALA A 214 -20.77 3.39 6.55
N ASP A 215 -20.11 2.97 7.62
CA ASP A 215 -20.48 1.75 8.32
C ASP A 215 -21.80 2.02 9.09
N ALA A 216 -22.87 1.34 8.68
CA ALA A 216 -24.20 1.53 9.25
C ALA A 216 -24.35 0.89 10.63
N ASP A 217 -23.50 -0.08 10.96
CA ASP A 217 -23.56 -0.88 12.18
C ASP A 217 -22.77 -0.28 13.34
N ASN A 218 -22.45 1.01 13.28
CA ASN A 218 -21.55 1.66 14.25
C ASN A 218 -21.95 1.45 15.71
N GLY A 219 -23.21 1.15 16.05
CA GLY A 219 -23.58 0.78 17.42
C GLY A 219 -23.32 1.87 18.48
N ILE A 220 -22.86 3.05 18.05
CA ILE A 220 -22.48 4.20 18.89
C ILE A 220 -23.72 5.06 19.21
N ASP A 221 -24.83 4.85 18.51
CA ASP A 221 -26.10 5.57 18.74
C ASP A 221 -27.13 4.74 19.55
N LYS A 222 -26.70 3.76 20.36
CA LYS A 222 -27.58 3.06 21.32
C LYS A 222 -27.25 3.38 22.76
#